data_AF-A0A7C6Y6U8-F1
#
_entry.id   AF-A0A7C6Y6U8-F1
#
_cell.length_a   1.000
_cell.length_b   1.000
_cell.length_c   1.000
_cell.angle_alpha   90.00
_cell.angle_beta   90.00
_cell.angle_gamma   90.00
#
_symmetry.space_group_name_H-M   'P 1'
#
loop_
_entity.id
_entity.type
_entity.pdbx_description
1 polymer ?
#
loop_
_entity_poly.entity_id
_entity_poly.type
_entity_poly.pdbx_seq_one_letter_code
_entity_poly.pdbx_strand_id
1 'polypeptide(L)'
;MAIRERVSLYNRYRVPKVGTVRPFRTYYLIMEGTNTEPTYFRLLERELLKRRIRNNIAIVYLERTKNDRGSNTPKQLFNFLEEFKKEKDKDAGVYLMVFDRDSYKNHFNPKKSYLDFLNSIKGSNVRILVTSPCFEIWLLLHKNNSYQELIAPNRKSLFRNVRLSPAYTFISKMVRDVFGFNPKSYIPEELLMNLEIAMEESRHLTSDPYEMAHELGENISDFIREISSEFRY
;
A
#
# COMPACT_ATOMS: atom_id res chain seq x y z
N MET A 1 -2.74 -24.49 2.23
CA MET A 1 -3.02 -23.07 2.49
C MET A 1 -2.66 -22.28 1.24
N ALA A 2 -3.62 -21.53 0.68
CA ALA A 2 -3.41 -20.72 -0.53
C ALA A 2 -2.49 -19.51 -0.27
N ILE A 3 -2.35 -19.12 1.00
CA ILE A 3 -1.53 -18.00 1.46
C ILE A 3 -0.40 -18.53 2.34
N ARG A 4 0.79 -17.98 2.13
CA ARG A 4 1.93 -18.11 3.03
C ARG A 4 2.03 -16.82 3.84
N GLU A 5 1.98 -16.97 5.15
CA GLU A 5 2.37 -15.89 6.04
C GLU A 5 3.87 -15.68 5.92
N ARG A 6 4.26 -14.49 5.48
CA ARG A 6 5.59 -13.98 5.74
C ARG A 6 5.47 -12.97 6.87
N VAL A 7 5.44 -13.53 8.08
CA VAL A 7 5.60 -12.74 9.30
C VAL A 7 6.90 -11.96 9.14
N SER A 8 6.86 -10.65 9.39
CA SER A 8 8.08 -9.86 9.51
C SER A 8 9.05 -10.61 10.43
N LEU A 9 10.29 -10.79 9.98
CA LEU A 9 11.32 -11.53 10.74
C LEU A 9 11.71 -10.82 12.05
N TYR A 10 11.11 -9.66 12.36
CA TYR A 10 11.45 -8.84 13.50
C TYR A 10 10.35 -8.85 14.56
N ASN A 11 10.16 -10.02 15.17
CA ASN A 11 9.59 -10.12 16.52
C ASN A 11 10.52 -9.36 17.49
N ARG A 12 10.18 -8.14 17.91
CA ARG A 12 10.87 -7.51 19.06
C ARG A 12 10.62 -8.29 20.36
N TYR A 13 9.58 -9.12 20.42
CA TYR A 13 9.31 -10.00 21.55
C TYR A 13 9.18 -11.45 21.08
N ARG A 14 10.13 -12.29 21.50
CA ARG A 14 10.03 -13.75 21.41
C ARG A 14 9.03 -14.35 22.42
N VAL A 15 8.58 -13.55 23.40
CA VAL A 15 7.71 -13.99 24.50
C VAL A 15 6.81 -12.80 24.93
N PRO A 16 5.49 -12.98 25.10
CA PRO A 16 4.65 -11.95 25.72
C PRO A 16 5.18 -11.66 27.12
N LYS A 17 5.57 -10.41 27.41
CA LYS A 17 5.86 -10.01 28.80
C LYS A 17 4.53 -9.94 29.54
N VAL A 18 4.35 -10.85 30.49
CA VAL A 18 3.24 -10.82 31.45
C VAL A 18 3.38 -9.54 32.28
N GLY A 19 2.37 -8.67 32.20
CA GLY A 19 2.32 -7.41 32.94
C GLY A 19 2.31 -6.20 32.02
N THR A 20 1.10 -5.71 31.74
CA THR A 20 0.77 -4.41 31.13
C THR A 20 1.42 -4.11 29.77
N VAL A 21 0.83 -4.64 28.69
CA VAL A 21 1.06 -4.11 27.34
C VAL A 21 -0.31 -3.95 26.69
N ARG A 22 -0.62 -2.75 26.17
CA ARG A 22 -1.78 -2.49 25.31
C ARG A 22 -1.83 -3.57 24.21
N PRO A 23 -3.03 -3.98 23.72
CA PRO A 23 -3.13 -5.13 22.83
C PRO A 23 -2.21 -4.96 21.62
N PHE A 24 -1.38 -5.96 21.40
CA PHE A 24 -0.46 -6.04 20.28
C PHE A 24 -1.29 -6.11 18.99
N ARG A 25 -1.37 -5.01 18.23
CA ARG A 25 -2.24 -4.95 17.04
C ARG A 25 -1.53 -5.54 15.84
N THR A 26 -2.12 -6.57 15.24
CA THR A 26 -1.52 -7.23 14.06
C THR A 26 -2.21 -6.75 12.79
N TYR A 27 -1.43 -6.19 11.86
CA TYR A 27 -1.86 -5.75 10.54
C TYR A 27 -1.45 -6.79 9.50
N TYR A 28 -2.43 -7.45 8.88
CA TYR A 28 -2.23 -8.42 7.82
C TYR A 28 -2.40 -7.74 6.47
N LEU A 29 -1.32 -7.62 5.69
CA LEU A 29 -1.32 -6.93 4.39
C LEU A 29 -1.19 -7.94 3.25
N ILE A 30 -2.17 -7.98 2.37
CA ILE A 30 -2.06 -8.63 1.05
C ILE A 30 -1.91 -7.55 -0.03
N MET A 31 -0.95 -7.72 -0.93
CA MET A 31 -0.64 -6.71 -1.96
C MET A 31 -0.87 -7.27 -3.35
N GLU A 32 -1.39 -6.46 -4.28
CA GLU A 32 -1.56 -6.88 -5.67
C GLU A 32 -0.20 -7.10 -6.33
N GLY A 33 0.65 -6.07 -6.32
CA GLY A 33 1.99 -6.15 -6.90
C GLY A 33 2.96 -7.01 -6.09
N THR A 34 3.90 -7.61 -6.81
CA THR A 34 4.87 -8.56 -6.23
C THR A 34 6.22 -7.92 -5.92
N ASN A 35 6.47 -6.69 -6.40
CA ASN A 35 7.79 -6.07 -6.34
C ASN A 35 7.77 -4.73 -5.60
N THR A 36 7.11 -3.71 -6.15
CA THR A 36 7.21 -2.32 -5.69
C THR A 36 6.66 -2.15 -4.27
N GLU A 37 5.40 -2.53 -4.05
CA GLU A 37 4.69 -2.38 -2.79
C GLU A 37 5.35 -3.22 -1.68
N PRO A 38 5.63 -4.53 -1.89
CA PRO A 38 6.33 -5.31 -0.87
C PRO A 38 7.71 -4.73 -0.53
N THR A 39 8.44 -4.20 -1.51
CA THR A 39 9.74 -3.56 -1.27
C THR A 39 9.59 -2.30 -0.45
N TYR A 40 8.66 -1.42 -0.81
CA TYR A 40 8.40 -0.18 -0.09
C TYR A 40 8.01 -0.44 1.37
N PHE A 41 7.04 -1.33 1.61
CA PHE A 41 6.58 -1.60 2.98
C PHE A 41 7.67 -2.23 3.86
N ARG A 42 8.58 -3.06 3.31
CA ARG A 42 9.75 -3.55 4.05
C ARG A 42 10.72 -2.43 4.41
N LEU A 43 10.93 -1.46 3.53
CA LEU A 43 11.79 -0.30 3.82
C LEU A 43 11.14 0.61 4.86
N LEU A 44 9.82 0.84 4.75
CA LEU A 44 9.03 1.57 5.74
C LEU A 44 9.17 0.94 7.14
N GLU A 45 9.03 -0.39 7.25
CA GLU A 45 9.23 -1.08 8.53
C GLU A 45 10.61 -0.81 9.12
N ARG A 46 11.67 -0.91 8.31
CA ARG A 46 13.05 -0.62 8.76
C ARG A 46 13.20 0.83 9.21
N GLU A 47 12.61 1.78 8.49
CA GLU A 47 12.65 3.20 8.85
C GLU A 47 11.91 3.49 10.16
N LEU A 48 10.72 2.92 10.35
CA LEU A 48 9.95 3.02 11.60
C LEU A 48 10.72 2.44 12.79
N LEU A 49 11.47 1.35 12.58
CA LEU A 49 12.34 0.77 13.61
C LEU A 49 13.52 1.67 13.97
N LYS A 50 14.18 2.29 12.98
CA LYS A 50 15.31 3.22 13.18
C LYS A 50 14.93 4.41 14.03
N ARG A 51 13.69 4.90 13.90
CA ARG A 51 13.13 5.99 14.69
C ARG A 51 12.89 5.63 16.17
N ARG A 52 13.33 4.43 16.61
CA ARG A 52 13.30 3.93 18.01
C ARG A 52 11.93 3.98 18.67
N ILE A 53 10.88 3.90 17.87
CA ILE A 53 9.55 3.96 18.42
C ILE A 53 9.21 2.62 19.12
N ARG A 54 8.54 2.66 20.28
CA ARG A 54 8.10 1.45 21.00
C ARG A 54 6.88 0.89 20.26
N ASN A 55 6.99 -0.32 19.73
CA ASN A 55 6.02 -0.85 18.76
C ASN A 55 5.17 -1.94 19.40
N ASN A 56 3.90 -1.64 19.68
CA ASN A 56 2.89 -2.64 20.03
C ASN A 56 2.11 -3.11 18.79
N ILE A 57 2.76 -3.16 17.63
CA ILE A 57 2.14 -3.63 16.39
C ILE A 57 3.02 -4.67 15.68
N ALA A 58 2.39 -5.60 14.97
CA ALA A 58 3.02 -6.47 13.99
C ALA A 58 2.48 -6.17 12.59
N ILE A 59 3.37 -6.16 11.59
CA ILE A 59 2.99 -6.17 10.18
C ILE A 59 3.30 -7.56 9.63
N VAL A 60 2.27 -8.24 9.12
CA VAL A 60 2.37 -9.57 8.52
C VAL A 60 2.04 -9.45 7.04
N TYR A 61 3.00 -9.78 6.19
CA TYR A 61 2.80 -9.79 4.74
C TYR A 61 2.24 -11.14 4.30
N LEU A 62 1.09 -11.12 3.65
CA LEU A 62 0.44 -12.30 3.09
C LEU A 62 0.92 -12.50 1.66
N GLU A 63 1.73 -13.54 1.44
CA GLU A 63 2.23 -13.93 0.11
C GLU A 63 1.34 -15.04 -0.46
N ARG A 64 0.87 -14.89 -1.69
CA ARG A 64 0.10 -15.93 -2.38
C ARG A 64 1.03 -17.10 -2.76
N THR A 65 0.59 -18.35 -2.59
CA THR A 65 1.37 -19.53 -2.97
C THR A 65 1.33 -19.78 -4.48
N LYS A 66 2.39 -20.40 -5.03
CA LYS A 66 2.62 -20.57 -6.47
C LYS A 66 1.56 -21.39 -7.23
N ASN A 67 0.56 -21.96 -6.56
CA ASN A 67 -0.50 -22.74 -7.20
C ASN A 67 -1.62 -21.88 -7.78
N ASP A 68 -1.65 -20.57 -7.48
CA ASP A 68 -2.62 -19.61 -8.03
C ASP A 68 -2.01 -18.71 -9.12
N ARG A 69 -1.30 -19.32 -10.08
CA ARG A 69 -0.73 -18.61 -11.26
C ARG A 69 -1.85 -18.05 -12.13
N GLY A 70 -2.28 -16.82 -11.84
CA GLY A 70 -3.26 -16.08 -12.64
C GLY A 70 -4.20 -15.19 -11.84
N SER A 71 -4.14 -15.23 -10.50
CA SER A 71 -5.11 -14.58 -9.62
C SER A 71 -4.58 -13.25 -9.07
N ASN A 72 -4.54 -12.20 -9.91
CA ASN A 72 -3.98 -10.89 -9.58
C ASN A 72 -5.02 -9.76 -9.45
N THR A 73 -6.32 -10.06 -9.48
CA THR A 73 -7.33 -9.00 -9.41
C THR A 73 -7.67 -8.65 -7.96
N PRO A 74 -8.05 -7.40 -7.65
CA PRO A 74 -8.45 -7.01 -6.29
C PRO A 74 -9.60 -7.88 -5.74
N LYS A 75 -10.52 -8.34 -6.59
CA LYS A 75 -11.58 -9.29 -6.21
C LYS A 75 -11.02 -10.61 -5.67
N GLN A 76 -9.99 -11.14 -6.32
CA GLN A 76 -9.34 -12.36 -5.88
C GLN A 76 -8.59 -12.14 -4.56
N LEU A 77 -7.87 -11.02 -4.43
CA LEU A 77 -7.21 -10.64 -3.18
C LEU A 77 -8.19 -10.59 -2.00
N PHE A 78 -9.37 -10.00 -2.23
CA PHE A 78 -10.43 -9.96 -1.23
C PHE A 78 -10.90 -11.36 -0.82
N ASN A 79 -11.19 -12.24 -1.78
CA ASN A 79 -11.62 -13.62 -1.49
C ASN A 79 -10.57 -14.39 -0.68
N PHE A 80 -9.30 -14.28 -1.08
CA PHE A 80 -8.17 -14.87 -0.35
C PHE A 80 -8.11 -14.37 1.10
N LEU A 81 -8.30 -13.06 1.30
CA LEU A 81 -8.28 -12.46 2.62
C LEU A 81 -9.47 -12.92 3.49
N GLU A 82 -10.65 -13.07 2.90
CA GLU A 82 -11.84 -13.62 3.57
C GLU A 82 -11.68 -15.09 3.95
N GLU A 83 -11.04 -15.91 3.11
CA GLU A 83 -10.69 -17.30 3.44
C GLU A 83 -9.68 -17.36 4.59
N PHE A 84 -8.61 -16.58 4.51
CA PHE A 84 -7.60 -16.48 5.56
C PHE A 84 -8.20 -16.08 6.91
N LYS A 85 -9.15 -15.13 6.90
CA LYS A 85 -9.87 -14.68 8.09
C LYS A 85 -10.71 -15.77 8.76
N LYS A 86 -11.22 -16.74 7.99
CA LYS A 86 -11.97 -17.88 8.55
C LYS A 86 -11.05 -18.90 9.24
N GLU A 87 -9.82 -19.03 8.75
CA GLU A 87 -8.81 -19.94 9.32
C GLU A 87 -8.14 -19.39 10.58
N LYS A 88 -8.11 -18.05 10.76
CA LYS A 88 -7.56 -17.41 11.96
C LYS A 88 -8.62 -17.29 13.06
N ASP A 89 -8.22 -17.65 14.28
CA ASP A 89 -9.06 -17.51 15.47
C ASP A 89 -9.40 -16.04 15.75
N LYS A 90 -10.51 -15.80 16.47
CA LYS A 90 -11.25 -14.51 16.57
C LYS A 90 -10.49 -13.30 17.14
N ASP A 91 -9.20 -13.41 17.46
CA ASP A 91 -8.38 -12.32 17.98
C ASP A 91 -7.87 -11.37 16.86
N ALA A 92 -8.84 -10.64 16.30
CA ALA A 92 -8.83 -9.22 15.96
C ALA A 92 -7.56 -8.59 15.33
N GLY A 93 -7.00 -9.22 14.30
CA GLY A 93 -6.11 -8.54 13.36
C GLY A 93 -6.86 -7.50 12.50
N VAL A 94 -6.13 -6.48 12.03
CA VAL A 94 -6.61 -5.60 10.96
C VAL A 94 -6.19 -6.20 9.63
N TYR A 95 -7.15 -6.48 8.76
CA TYR A 95 -6.90 -7.07 7.45
C TYR A 95 -6.92 -5.98 6.39
N LEU A 96 -5.83 -5.84 5.65
CA LEU A 96 -5.65 -4.80 4.64
C LEU A 96 -5.33 -5.43 3.29
N MET A 97 -5.94 -4.89 2.25
CA MET A 97 -5.54 -5.16 0.88
C MET A 97 -4.97 -3.91 0.23
N VAL A 98 -3.82 -4.04 -0.42
CA VAL A 98 -3.14 -2.96 -1.16
C VAL A 98 -3.28 -3.23 -2.66
N PHE A 99 -3.84 -2.28 -3.39
CA PHE A 99 -3.98 -2.41 -4.85
C PHE A 99 -4.03 -1.05 -5.54
N ASP A 100 -3.83 -1.07 -6.86
CA ASP A 100 -3.86 0.13 -7.69
C ASP A 100 -5.24 0.34 -8.33
N ARG A 101 -5.66 1.58 -8.52
CA ARG A 101 -6.87 1.87 -9.31
C ARG A 101 -6.71 1.37 -10.75
N ASP A 102 -5.50 1.46 -11.29
CA ASP A 102 -5.15 1.02 -12.65
C ASP A 102 -5.35 -0.47 -12.90
N SER A 103 -5.53 -1.29 -11.86
CA SER A 103 -5.91 -2.70 -12.00
C SER A 103 -7.25 -2.87 -12.71
N TYR A 104 -8.08 -1.82 -12.73
CA TYR A 104 -9.34 -1.79 -13.44
C TYR A 104 -9.27 -1.21 -14.86
N LYS A 105 -8.14 -0.64 -15.29
CA LYS A 105 -8.06 0.18 -16.53
C LYS A 105 -8.44 -0.54 -17.82
N ASN A 106 -8.30 -1.86 -17.85
CA ASN A 106 -8.60 -2.69 -19.02
C ASN A 106 -10.02 -3.27 -19.03
N HIS A 107 -10.86 -2.97 -18.03
CA HIS A 107 -12.26 -3.36 -18.06
C HIS A 107 -13.04 -2.53 -19.08
N PHE A 108 -14.18 -3.04 -19.55
CA PHE A 108 -15.05 -2.32 -20.48
C PHE A 108 -15.49 -0.95 -19.96
N ASN A 109 -15.78 -0.85 -18.66
CA ASN A 109 -16.03 0.42 -17.97
C ASN A 109 -15.16 0.48 -16.69
N PRO A 110 -13.91 0.96 -16.79
CA PRO A 110 -12.94 0.90 -15.68
C PRO A 110 -13.44 1.53 -14.39
N LYS A 111 -14.04 2.73 -14.51
CA LYS A 111 -14.57 3.48 -13.38
C LYS A 111 -15.70 2.73 -12.70
N LYS A 112 -16.67 2.23 -13.47
CA LYS A 112 -17.78 1.45 -12.92
C LYS A 112 -17.29 0.17 -12.27
N SER A 113 -16.40 -0.59 -12.93
CA SER A 113 -15.85 -1.82 -12.37
C SER A 113 -15.08 -1.61 -11.05
N TYR A 114 -14.34 -0.50 -10.93
CA TYR A 114 -13.68 -0.12 -9.69
C TYR A 114 -14.71 0.20 -8.58
N LEU A 115 -15.70 1.05 -8.86
CA LEU A 115 -16.74 1.42 -7.90
C LEU A 115 -17.62 0.21 -7.49
N ASP A 116 -17.98 -0.65 -8.45
CA ASP A 116 -18.73 -1.88 -8.20
C ASP A 116 -17.96 -2.81 -7.25
N PHE A 117 -16.62 -2.89 -7.41
CA PHE A 117 -15.78 -3.64 -6.47
C PHE A 117 -15.81 -3.02 -5.07
N LEU A 118 -15.60 -1.70 -4.93
CA LEU A 118 -15.67 -1.02 -3.62
C LEU A 118 -17.01 -1.28 -2.93
N ASN A 119 -18.10 -1.20 -3.68
CA ASN A 119 -19.44 -1.48 -3.17
C ASN A 119 -19.62 -2.95 -2.77
N SER A 120 -19.03 -3.90 -3.51
CA SER A 120 -19.14 -5.34 -3.22
C SER A 120 -18.46 -5.75 -1.91
N ILE A 121 -17.45 -5.00 -1.46
CA ILE A 121 -16.71 -5.26 -0.21
C ILE A 121 -17.16 -4.34 0.93
N LYS A 122 -18.10 -3.43 0.70
CA LYS A 122 -18.61 -2.49 1.70
C LYS A 122 -19.25 -3.27 2.86
N GLY A 123 -18.89 -2.92 4.10
CA GLY A 123 -19.35 -3.60 5.29
C GLY A 123 -18.57 -4.87 5.65
N SER A 124 -17.58 -5.27 4.85
CA SER A 124 -16.61 -6.27 5.26
C SER A 124 -15.63 -5.70 6.30
N ASN A 125 -15.05 -6.57 7.13
CA ASN A 125 -13.94 -6.20 8.03
C ASN A 125 -12.58 -6.22 7.28
N VAL A 126 -12.55 -5.77 6.03
CA VAL A 126 -11.34 -5.60 5.23
C VAL A 126 -11.15 -4.12 4.93
N ARG A 127 -9.99 -3.58 5.31
CA ARG A 127 -9.60 -2.22 4.96
C ARG A 127 -8.89 -2.21 3.61
N ILE A 128 -9.18 -1.20 2.80
CA ILE A 128 -8.52 -1.01 1.51
C ILE A 128 -7.47 0.08 1.59
N LEU A 129 -6.30 -0.23 1.03
CA LEU A 129 -5.24 0.71 0.73
C LEU A 129 -5.13 0.83 -0.79
N VAL A 130 -5.41 2.00 -1.33
CA VAL A 130 -5.50 2.23 -2.77
C VAL A 130 -4.63 3.41 -3.18
N THR A 131 -3.97 3.24 -4.32
CA THR A 131 -3.24 4.30 -5.03
C THR A 131 -3.88 4.56 -6.38
N SER A 132 -4.12 5.83 -6.70
CA SER A 132 -4.73 6.28 -7.96
C SER A 132 -3.78 7.22 -8.71
N PRO A 133 -3.33 6.84 -9.92
CA PRO A 133 -3.70 5.62 -10.63
C PRO A 133 -2.95 4.37 -10.15
N CYS A 134 -1.73 4.51 -9.66
CA CYS A 134 -0.84 3.41 -9.30
C CYS A 134 0.16 3.81 -8.21
N PHE A 135 0.82 2.83 -7.59
CA PHE A 135 1.67 3.02 -6.41
C PHE A 135 2.80 4.05 -6.59
N GLU A 136 3.31 4.22 -7.81
CA GLU A 136 4.33 5.22 -8.11
C GLU A 136 3.90 6.66 -7.80
N ILE A 137 2.59 6.98 -7.71
CA ILE A 137 2.14 8.30 -7.24
C ILE A 137 2.64 8.59 -5.83
N TRP A 138 2.61 7.58 -4.94
CA TRP A 138 3.10 7.68 -3.57
C TRP A 138 4.62 7.84 -3.51
N LEU A 139 5.35 7.21 -4.45
CA LEU A 139 6.81 7.38 -4.53
C LEU A 139 7.20 8.80 -4.95
N LEU A 140 6.46 9.43 -5.87
CA LEU A 140 6.71 10.82 -6.27
C LEU A 140 6.58 11.81 -5.11
N LEU A 141 5.69 11.54 -4.16
CA LEU A 141 5.47 12.40 -2.98
C LEU A 141 6.70 12.50 -2.07
N HIS A 142 7.69 11.61 -2.20
CA HIS A 142 8.93 11.67 -1.43
C HIS A 142 9.91 12.74 -1.93
N LYS A 143 9.60 13.41 -3.06
CA LYS A 143 10.34 14.60 -3.50
C LYS A 143 9.74 15.83 -2.80
N ASN A 144 10.59 16.68 -2.22
CA ASN A 144 10.15 17.98 -1.72
C ASN A 144 9.44 18.79 -2.82
N ASN A 145 8.30 19.40 -2.49
CA ASN A 145 7.49 20.19 -3.41
C ASN A 145 6.97 19.40 -4.64
N SER A 146 6.86 18.08 -4.52
CA SER A 146 6.40 17.19 -5.58
C SER A 146 5.03 17.58 -6.13
N TYR A 147 4.12 18.06 -5.29
CA TYR A 147 2.77 18.38 -5.69
C TYR A 147 2.78 19.56 -6.67
N GLN A 148 3.46 20.64 -6.33
CA GLN A 148 3.50 21.84 -7.17
C GLN A 148 4.35 21.63 -8.43
N GLU A 149 5.49 20.93 -8.32
CA GLU A 149 6.43 20.80 -9.44
C GLU A 149 6.10 19.64 -10.38
N LEU A 150 5.59 18.54 -9.85
CA LEU A 150 5.41 17.30 -10.60
C LEU A 150 3.94 16.97 -10.78
N ILE A 151 3.12 17.05 -9.74
CA ILE A 151 1.76 16.52 -9.77
C ILE A 151 0.77 17.49 -10.43
N ALA A 152 0.62 18.69 -9.89
CA ALA A 152 -0.35 19.68 -10.36
C ALA A 152 -0.16 20.01 -11.86
N PRO A 153 1.06 20.24 -12.38
CA PRO A 153 1.27 20.52 -13.80
C PRO A 153 0.93 19.32 -14.71
N ASN A 154 1.04 18.09 -14.19
CA ASN A 154 0.88 16.86 -14.98
C ASN A 154 -0.41 16.08 -14.63
N ARG A 155 -1.35 16.66 -13.88
CA ARG A 155 -2.50 15.96 -13.27
C ARG A 155 -3.25 15.03 -14.23
N LYS A 156 -3.58 15.52 -15.44
CA LYS A 156 -4.29 14.73 -16.46
C LYS A 156 -3.46 13.55 -16.98
N SER A 157 -2.17 13.78 -17.26
CA SER A 157 -1.26 12.75 -17.77
C SER A 157 -0.96 11.69 -16.71
N LEU A 158 -0.78 12.12 -15.46
CA LEU A 158 -0.66 11.24 -14.30
C LEU A 158 -1.92 10.39 -14.18
N PHE A 159 -3.12 10.99 -14.10
CA PHE A 159 -4.36 10.23 -13.90
C PHE A 159 -4.62 9.21 -15.00
N ARG A 160 -4.26 9.51 -16.26
CA ARG A 160 -4.38 8.58 -17.39
C ARG A 160 -3.30 7.49 -17.39
N ASN A 161 -2.13 7.75 -16.83
CA ASN A 161 -0.98 6.85 -16.71
C ASN A 161 -0.68 6.01 -17.97
N VAL A 162 -0.61 6.67 -19.13
CA VAL A 162 -0.42 5.97 -20.41
C VAL A 162 0.88 5.16 -20.41
N ARG A 163 0.86 4.02 -21.10
CA ARG A 163 2.08 3.25 -21.35
C ARG A 163 2.93 3.98 -22.38
N LEU A 164 4.18 4.28 -22.05
CA LEU A 164 5.13 4.96 -22.93
C LEU A 164 6.05 3.95 -23.64
N SER A 165 6.38 2.85 -22.97
CA SER A 165 7.20 1.78 -23.53
C SER A 165 6.89 0.44 -22.86
N PRO A 166 7.49 -0.68 -23.32
CA PRO A 166 7.40 -1.94 -22.60
C PRO A 166 7.87 -1.85 -21.14
N ALA A 167 8.83 -0.96 -20.83
CA ALA A 167 9.34 -0.78 -19.48
C ALA A 167 8.53 0.22 -18.64
N TYR A 168 8.05 1.31 -19.25
CA TYR A 168 7.56 2.48 -18.51
C TYR A 168 6.11 2.89 -18.84
N THR A 169 5.38 3.27 -17.79
CA THR A 169 4.20 4.14 -17.89
C THR A 169 4.63 5.60 -17.69
N PHE A 170 3.71 6.54 -17.88
CA PHE A 170 3.97 7.96 -17.65
C PHE A 170 4.51 8.21 -16.22
N ILE A 171 3.85 7.66 -15.20
CA ILE A 171 4.29 7.86 -13.81
C ILE A 171 5.61 7.13 -13.53
N SER A 172 5.77 5.88 -13.98
CA SER A 172 7.02 5.15 -13.69
C SER A 172 8.23 5.73 -14.41
N LYS A 173 8.04 6.37 -15.58
CA LYS A 173 9.08 7.17 -16.24
C LYS A 173 9.41 8.43 -15.43
N MET A 174 8.40 9.12 -14.90
CA MET A 174 8.60 10.29 -14.05
C MET A 174 9.39 9.94 -12.78
N VAL A 175 9.07 8.83 -12.10
CA VAL A 175 9.86 8.33 -10.95
C VAL A 175 11.32 8.09 -11.37
N ARG A 176 11.54 7.46 -12.52
CA ARG A 176 12.89 7.22 -13.04
C ARG A 176 13.65 8.52 -13.31
N ASP A 177 12.99 9.52 -13.88
CA ASP A 177 13.63 10.79 -14.23
C ASP A 177 13.94 11.64 -13.00
N VAL A 178 13.07 11.59 -11.99
CA VAL A 178 13.22 12.34 -10.74
C VAL A 178 14.23 11.71 -9.79
N PHE A 179 14.19 10.39 -9.62
CA PHE A 179 14.97 9.70 -8.59
C PHE A 179 16.07 8.78 -9.13
N GLY A 180 16.16 8.56 -10.45
CA GLY A 180 17.20 7.73 -11.06
C GLY A 180 17.00 6.21 -10.94
N PHE A 181 15.93 5.72 -10.30
CA PHE A 181 15.65 4.29 -10.14
C PHE A 181 14.40 3.83 -10.89
N ASN A 182 14.30 2.52 -11.15
CA ASN A 182 13.07 1.92 -11.68
C ASN A 182 12.32 1.26 -10.52
N PRO A 183 11.13 1.76 -10.13
CA PRO A 183 10.39 1.27 -8.96
C PRO A 183 10.02 -0.21 -9.05
N LYS A 184 9.90 -0.76 -10.28
CA LYS A 184 9.62 -2.18 -10.52
C LYS A 184 10.80 -3.10 -10.23
N SER A 185 12.02 -2.54 -10.18
CA SER A 185 13.27 -3.27 -10.01
C SER A 185 13.83 -3.10 -8.60
N TYR A 186 13.91 -1.87 -8.10
CA TYR A 186 14.39 -1.57 -6.75
C TYR A 186 13.87 -0.21 -6.27
N ILE A 187 13.83 -0.05 -4.94
CA ILE A 187 13.58 1.24 -4.28
C ILE A 187 14.77 1.48 -3.32
N PRO A 188 15.49 2.61 -3.42
CA PRO A 188 16.54 2.97 -2.47
C PRO A 188 15.99 3.13 -1.05
N GLU A 189 16.74 2.70 -0.05
CA GLU A 189 16.35 2.89 1.36
C GLU A 189 16.32 4.37 1.76
N GLU A 190 17.17 5.15 1.12
CA GLU A 190 17.31 6.60 1.26
C GLU A 190 16.00 7.35 0.94
N LEU A 191 15.14 6.76 0.11
CA LEU A 191 13.84 7.35 -0.22
C LEU A 191 13.00 7.58 1.05
N LEU A 192 13.07 6.65 2.01
CA LEU A 192 12.28 6.68 3.24
C LEU A 192 12.78 7.72 4.25
N MET A 193 13.97 8.31 4.05
CA MET A 193 14.40 9.47 4.85
C MET A 193 13.46 10.67 4.65
N ASN A 194 12.83 10.75 3.47
CA ASN A 194 11.86 11.79 3.12
C ASN A 194 10.41 11.39 3.41
N LEU A 195 10.18 10.42 4.31
CA LEU A 195 8.83 9.97 4.64
C LEU A 195 7.93 11.14 5.07
N GLU A 196 8.40 12.02 5.96
CA GLU A 196 7.61 13.18 6.42
C GLU A 196 7.22 14.14 5.29
N ILE A 197 8.09 14.28 4.27
CA ILE A 197 7.78 15.07 3.08
C ILE A 197 6.61 14.42 2.34
N ALA A 198 6.65 13.11 2.10
CA ALA A 198 5.54 12.39 1.47
C ALA A 198 4.23 12.51 2.28
N MET A 199 4.32 12.49 3.62
CA MET A 199 3.18 12.67 4.51
C MET A 199 2.56 14.07 4.43
N GLU A 200 3.36 15.11 4.16
CA GLU A 200 2.87 16.48 3.95
C GLU A 200 2.27 16.63 2.55
N GLU A 201 3.02 16.23 1.53
CA GLU A 201 2.64 16.34 0.12
C GLU A 201 1.34 15.57 -0.19
N SER A 202 1.12 14.43 0.50
CA SER A 202 -0.12 13.65 0.40
C SER A 202 -1.40 14.42 0.71
N ARG A 203 -1.34 15.48 1.53
CA ARG A 203 -2.53 16.28 1.91
C ARG A 203 -3.15 17.01 0.72
N HIS A 204 -2.43 17.12 -0.39
CA HIS A 204 -2.93 17.71 -1.63
C HIS A 204 -3.63 16.71 -2.56
N LEU A 205 -3.66 15.43 -2.20
CA LEU A 205 -4.38 14.37 -2.90
C LEU A 205 -5.58 13.90 -2.08
N THR A 206 -6.56 13.29 -2.74
CA THR A 206 -7.67 12.64 -2.01
C THR A 206 -7.17 11.36 -1.34
N SER A 207 -7.67 11.08 -0.14
CA SER A 207 -7.52 9.78 0.51
C SER A 207 -8.80 8.94 0.50
N ASP A 208 -9.89 9.45 -0.08
CA ASP A 208 -11.15 8.71 -0.23
C ASP A 208 -11.08 7.77 -1.45
N PRO A 209 -11.17 6.43 -1.25
CA PRO A 209 -11.19 5.47 -2.34
C PRO A 209 -12.32 5.71 -3.35
N TYR A 210 -13.48 6.25 -2.96
CA TYR A 210 -14.55 6.55 -3.91
C TYR A 210 -14.18 7.72 -4.83
N GLU A 211 -13.56 8.76 -4.30
CA GLU A 211 -13.08 9.91 -5.07
C GLU A 211 -11.88 9.55 -5.97
N MET A 212 -11.07 8.56 -5.58
CA MET A 212 -9.98 8.01 -6.42
C MET A 212 -10.47 7.45 -7.77
N ALA A 213 -11.78 7.18 -7.92
CA ALA A 213 -12.37 6.85 -9.21
C ALA A 213 -12.36 8.02 -10.22
N HIS A 214 -12.15 9.24 -9.74
CA HIS A 214 -12.25 10.49 -10.47
C HIS A 214 -10.95 11.31 -10.47
N GLU A 215 -10.10 11.12 -9.47
CA GLU A 215 -8.87 11.91 -9.31
C GLU A 215 -7.68 11.12 -8.76
N LEU A 216 -6.53 11.80 -8.74
CA LEU A 216 -5.30 11.29 -8.13
C LEU A 216 -5.48 11.20 -6.62
N GLY A 217 -5.07 10.09 -6.04
CA GLY A 217 -5.28 9.86 -4.62
C GLY A 217 -4.44 8.72 -4.08
N GLU A 218 -4.26 8.72 -2.77
CA GLU A 218 -3.62 7.65 -2.02
C GLU A 218 -4.10 7.69 -0.58
N ASN A 219 -4.20 6.54 0.07
CA ASN A 219 -4.49 6.45 1.52
C ASN A 219 -3.45 5.58 2.26
N ILE A 220 -2.28 5.41 1.65
CA ILE A 220 -1.09 4.82 2.28
C ILE A 220 -0.61 5.73 3.40
N SER A 221 -0.62 7.06 3.19
CA SER A 221 -0.28 8.03 4.22
C SER A 221 -1.21 7.91 5.43
N ASP A 222 -2.52 7.75 5.25
CA ASP A 222 -3.47 7.56 6.34
C ASP A 222 -3.12 6.33 7.19
N PHE A 223 -2.77 5.22 6.54
CA PHE A 223 -2.30 4.01 7.21
C PHE A 223 -0.99 4.26 7.97
N ILE A 224 -0.03 4.95 7.35
CA ILE A 224 1.24 5.31 7.98
C ILE A 224 1.03 6.21 9.19
N ARG A 225 0.13 7.21 9.13
CA ARG A 225 -0.22 8.07 10.28
C ARG A 225 -0.80 7.26 11.41
N GLU A 226 -1.69 6.31 11.11
CA GLU A 226 -2.32 5.45 12.12
C GLU A 226 -1.26 4.65 12.86
N ILE A 227 -0.45 3.86 12.14
CA ILE A 227 0.58 3.03 12.77
C ILE A 227 1.62 3.89 13.49
N SER A 228 1.93 5.08 12.95
CA SER A 228 2.83 6.06 13.57
C SER A 228 2.25 6.76 14.80
N SER A 229 0.94 6.82 14.94
CA SER A 229 0.27 7.37 16.13
C SER A 229 0.16 6.33 17.25
N GLU A 230 -0.07 5.06 16.91
CA GLU A 230 -0.04 3.93 17.85
C GLU A 230 1.37 3.72 18.45
N PHE A 231 2.37 4.32 17.82
CA PHE A 231 3.77 4.36 18.16
C PHE A 231 4.15 5.48 19.17
N ARG A 232 3.34 6.54 19.31
CA ARG A 232 3.73 7.76 20.08
C ARG A 232 3.43 7.71 21.60
N TYR A 233 3.03 6.58 22.17
CA TYR A 233 2.63 6.47 23.59
C TYR A 233 3.32 5.34 24.33
#